data_AF-A0A7W2L6J9-F1
#
_entry.id   AF-A0A7W2L6J9-F1
#
_cell.length_a   1.000
_cell.length_b   1.000
_cell.length_c   1.000
_cell.angle_alpha   90.00
_cell.angle_beta   90.00
_cell.angle_gamma   90.00
#
_symmetry.space_group_name_H-M   'P 1'
#
loop_
_entity.id
_entity.type
_entity.pdbx_description
1 polymer ?
#
loop_
_entity_poly.entity_id
_entity_poly.type
_entity_poly.pdbx_seq_one_letter_code
_entity_poly.pdbx_strand_id
1 'polypeptide(L)'
;MDSSSAALVEQTINRAAQAYRELGKALPFDTVVVNPRAALIEGRTLTAYIVTNANSDGIDAYGCATQAVTKDAPLDELSVRGGCLIVAAERLELRCSSSAVALFGDIGEKLGRANPALLYVLAHELGHVYQRQAGEYEGRVAQLELAQDREAKLQALQDSCDPVSTKREEDADAYALDVMKLLLPEPPYREPLFSHRGSLLWNVDQLVLAANAWQQSSLAQEFISRPVVHETFVPTEFPTPEATVEAKARKFVCEVMTGKSGTIYHPLQSATHPSLDQRMGRIADAMRPISVSLPNDTNKTQFASVAKLQSDLGPIFSQIYRETAVYMESMQAAICTVVNSPEPPACD
;
A
#
# COMPACT_ATOMS: atom_id res chain seq x y z
N MET A 1 -20.22 1.74 -8.54
CA MET A 1 -19.27 0.64 -8.85
C MET A 1 -18.84 0.76 -10.30
N ASP A 2 -17.55 0.62 -10.58
CA ASP A 2 -17.00 0.67 -11.95
C ASP A 2 -16.76 -0.76 -12.46
N SER A 3 -17.45 -1.13 -13.54
CA SER A 3 -17.34 -2.46 -14.15
C SER A 3 -16.30 -2.55 -15.28
N SER A 4 -15.71 -1.43 -15.70
CA SER A 4 -14.79 -1.36 -16.83
C SER A 4 -13.57 -2.28 -16.72
N SER A 5 -13.13 -2.53 -15.48
CA SER A 5 -11.94 -3.34 -15.18
C SER A 5 -12.27 -4.63 -14.41
N ALA A 6 -13.55 -5.02 -14.33
CA ALA A 6 -13.98 -6.18 -13.53
C ALA A 6 -13.32 -7.48 -13.99
N ALA A 7 -13.36 -7.77 -15.29
CA ALA A 7 -12.75 -8.98 -15.85
C ALA A 7 -11.22 -9.02 -15.64
N LEU A 8 -10.56 -7.87 -15.68
CA LEU A 8 -9.11 -7.78 -15.45
C LEU A 8 -8.77 -8.11 -13.99
N VAL A 9 -9.50 -7.53 -13.04
CA VAL A 9 -9.32 -7.81 -11.60
C VAL A 9 -9.60 -9.28 -11.31
N GLU A 10 -10.73 -9.82 -11.80
CA GLU A 10 -11.11 -11.22 -11.61
C GLU A 10 -10.03 -12.19 -12.11
N GLN A 11 -9.54 -11.99 -13.34
CA GLN A 11 -8.48 -12.84 -13.90
C GLN A 11 -7.18 -12.73 -13.12
N THR A 12 -6.82 -11.53 -12.66
CA THR A 12 -5.58 -11.32 -11.91
C THR A 12 -5.64 -11.98 -10.55
N ILE A 13 -6.77 -11.85 -9.83
CA ILE A 13 -7.00 -12.55 -8.56
C ILE A 13 -6.95 -14.06 -8.76
N ASN A 14 -7.61 -14.60 -9.79
CA ASN A 14 -7.60 -16.04 -10.06
C ASN A 14 -6.20 -16.59 -10.33
N ARG A 15 -5.37 -15.87 -11.10
CA ARG A 15 -3.95 -16.24 -11.33
C ARG A 15 -3.16 -16.21 -10.04
N ALA A 16 -3.29 -15.14 -9.24
CA ALA A 16 -2.61 -15.03 -7.95
C ALA A 16 -3.05 -16.15 -6.98
N ALA A 17 -4.35 -16.41 -6.86
CA ALA A 17 -4.89 -17.48 -6.02
C ALA A 17 -4.41 -18.88 -6.46
N GLN A 18 -4.23 -19.12 -7.76
CA GLN A 18 -3.59 -20.32 -8.25
C GLN A 18 -2.11 -20.39 -7.82
N ALA A 19 -1.34 -19.30 -7.99
CA ALA A 19 0.05 -19.25 -7.54
C ALA A 19 0.19 -19.51 -6.03
N TYR A 20 -0.68 -18.92 -5.20
CA TYR A 20 -0.75 -19.20 -3.76
C TYR A 20 -0.95 -20.70 -3.47
N ARG A 21 -1.82 -21.39 -4.22
CA ARG A 21 -2.01 -22.85 -4.09
C ARG A 21 -0.75 -23.63 -4.48
N GLU A 22 -0.09 -23.27 -5.57
CA GLU A 22 1.16 -23.90 -6.02
C GLU A 22 2.31 -23.71 -5.01
N LEU A 23 2.32 -22.57 -4.31
CA LEU A 23 3.25 -22.27 -3.21
C LEU A 23 2.89 -22.95 -1.88
N GLY A 24 1.84 -23.78 -1.84
CA GLY A 24 1.38 -24.45 -0.62
C GLY A 24 0.65 -23.53 0.38
N LYS A 25 0.25 -22.34 -0.05
CA LYS A 25 -0.41 -21.29 0.75
C LYS A 25 -1.86 -21.09 0.29
N ALA A 26 -2.64 -22.17 0.24
CA ALA A 26 -4.00 -22.14 -0.30
C ALA A 26 -4.90 -21.13 0.43
N LEU A 27 -5.62 -20.32 -0.34
CA LEU A 27 -6.52 -19.28 0.19
C LEU A 27 -7.89 -19.87 0.57
N PRO A 28 -8.60 -19.28 1.54
CA PRO A 28 -9.89 -19.76 2.06
C PRO A 28 -11.10 -19.47 1.14
N PHE A 29 -10.91 -19.42 -0.18
CA PHE A 29 -11.98 -19.27 -1.16
C PHE A 29 -11.71 -20.13 -2.40
N ASP A 30 -12.77 -20.50 -3.09
CA ASP A 30 -12.73 -21.30 -4.33
C ASP A 30 -13.16 -20.48 -5.55
N THR A 31 -13.93 -19.42 -5.33
CA THR A 31 -14.45 -18.56 -6.40
C THR A 31 -14.23 -17.08 -6.09
N VAL A 32 -14.18 -16.27 -7.15
CA VAL A 32 -14.02 -14.82 -7.10
C VAL A 32 -15.18 -14.20 -7.85
N VAL A 33 -15.82 -13.19 -7.26
CA VAL A 33 -16.88 -12.42 -7.93
C VAL A 33 -16.55 -10.94 -7.81
N VAL A 34 -16.57 -10.22 -8.94
CA VAL A 34 -16.28 -8.79 -8.98
C VAL A 34 -17.55 -8.00 -9.25
N ASN A 35 -17.84 -6.99 -8.42
CA ASN A 35 -19.04 -6.15 -8.47
C ASN A 35 -20.36 -6.96 -8.59
N PRO A 36 -20.66 -7.84 -7.63
CA PRO A 36 -21.88 -8.63 -7.65
C PRO A 36 -23.14 -7.74 -7.71
N ARG A 37 -24.11 -8.12 -8.54
CA ARG A 37 -25.39 -7.41 -8.69
C ARG A 37 -26.49 -7.90 -7.74
N ALA A 38 -26.26 -9.02 -7.05
CA ALA A 38 -27.17 -9.63 -6.11
C ALA A 38 -26.42 -9.97 -4.81
N ALA A 39 -27.16 -10.11 -3.70
CA ALA A 39 -26.61 -10.60 -2.46
C ALA A 39 -25.91 -11.94 -2.72
N LEU A 40 -24.64 -12.03 -2.32
CA LEU A 40 -23.82 -13.19 -2.59
C LEU A 40 -24.22 -14.37 -1.70
N ILE A 41 -23.92 -15.56 -2.21
CA ILE A 41 -24.13 -16.82 -1.52
C ILE A 41 -23.11 -16.91 -0.38
N GLU A 42 -23.55 -17.26 0.82
CA GLU A 42 -22.66 -17.59 1.93
C GLU A 42 -21.70 -18.73 1.55
N GLY A 43 -20.40 -18.55 1.80
CA GLY A 43 -19.38 -19.60 1.65
C GLY A 43 -18.30 -19.31 0.60
N ARG A 44 -17.06 -19.71 0.92
CA ARG A 44 -15.80 -19.80 0.11
C ARG A 44 -15.73 -18.95 -1.19
N THR A 45 -16.19 -17.70 -1.14
CA THR A 45 -16.23 -16.78 -2.29
C THR A 45 -15.58 -15.47 -1.88
N LEU A 46 -14.55 -15.06 -2.61
CA LEU A 46 -13.95 -13.74 -2.47
C LEU A 46 -14.74 -12.74 -3.30
N THR A 47 -15.25 -11.70 -2.64
CA THR A 47 -15.97 -10.61 -3.28
C THR A 47 -15.05 -9.44 -3.48
N ALA A 48 -14.91 -8.97 -4.71
CA ALA A 48 -14.15 -7.76 -5.01
C ALA A 48 -15.08 -6.64 -5.49
N TYR A 49 -15.00 -5.47 -4.86
CA TYR A 49 -15.72 -4.27 -5.27
C TYR A 49 -14.76 -3.26 -5.88
N ILE A 50 -15.04 -2.81 -7.09
CA ILE A 50 -14.32 -1.70 -7.72
C ILE A 50 -15.17 -0.45 -7.58
N VAL A 51 -14.70 0.48 -6.76
CA VAL A 51 -15.44 1.68 -6.34
C VAL A 51 -14.85 2.95 -6.94
N THR A 52 -15.68 3.96 -7.13
CA THR A 52 -15.23 5.31 -7.47
C THR A 52 -15.10 6.06 -6.17
N ASN A 53 -13.92 6.64 -5.92
CA ASN A 53 -13.70 7.42 -4.70
C ASN A 53 -14.58 8.69 -4.75
N ALA A 54 -15.17 9.06 -3.62
CA ALA A 54 -16.01 10.25 -3.46
C ALA A 54 -15.76 10.91 -2.09
N ASN A 55 -16.03 12.20 -1.97
CA ASN A 55 -16.12 12.84 -0.65
C ASN A 55 -17.43 12.44 0.04
N SER A 56 -17.46 12.51 1.37
CA SER A 56 -18.63 12.16 2.20
C SER A 56 -19.93 12.92 1.86
N ASP A 57 -19.82 14.14 1.33
CA ASP A 57 -20.90 15.00 0.86
C ASP A 57 -21.18 14.87 -0.65
N GLY A 58 -20.37 14.09 -1.36
CA GLY A 58 -20.42 13.85 -2.80
C GLY A 58 -21.10 12.55 -3.21
N ILE A 59 -21.83 11.87 -2.31
CA ILE A 59 -22.53 10.60 -2.57
C ILE A 59 -24.06 10.76 -2.51
N ASP A 60 -24.77 10.01 -3.34
CA ASP A 60 -26.22 9.90 -3.23
C ASP A 60 -26.66 8.84 -2.19
N ALA A 61 -27.97 8.69 -2.00
CA ALA A 61 -28.54 7.71 -1.07
C ALA A 61 -28.23 6.24 -1.43
N TYR A 62 -27.68 5.98 -2.62
CA TYR A 62 -27.26 4.66 -3.09
C TYR A 62 -25.73 4.50 -3.07
N GLY A 63 -24.99 5.47 -2.51
CA GLY A 63 -23.53 5.45 -2.44
C GLY A 63 -22.83 5.70 -3.78
N CYS A 64 -23.53 6.28 -4.76
CA CYS A 64 -22.92 6.65 -6.03
C CYS A 64 -22.30 8.06 -5.95
N ALA A 65 -21.09 8.20 -6.48
CA ALA A 65 -20.42 9.49 -6.60
C ALA A 65 -21.23 10.43 -7.52
N THR A 66 -21.64 11.58 -6.99
CA THR A 66 -22.41 12.62 -7.70
C THR A 66 -21.56 13.82 -8.11
N GLN A 67 -20.37 13.96 -7.52
CA GLN A 67 -19.43 15.05 -7.75
C GLN A 67 -18.01 14.51 -7.86
N ALA A 68 -17.13 15.27 -8.51
CA ALA A 68 -15.71 14.97 -8.51
C ALA A 68 -15.12 15.15 -7.10
N VAL A 69 -14.16 14.31 -6.74
CA VAL A 69 -13.47 14.43 -5.45
C VAL A 69 -12.77 15.80 -5.35
N THR A 70 -13.09 16.55 -4.30
CA THR A 70 -12.51 17.84 -3.96
C THR A 70 -11.51 17.73 -2.81
N LYS A 71 -10.67 18.78 -2.69
CA LYS A 71 -9.48 18.80 -1.82
C LYS A 71 -9.75 18.99 -0.34
N ASP A 72 -10.94 19.48 -0.04
CA ASP A 72 -11.23 20.11 1.25
C ASP A 72 -12.17 19.27 2.12
N ALA A 73 -12.61 18.10 1.60
CA ALA A 73 -13.58 17.24 2.24
C ALA A 73 -13.03 15.80 2.45
N PRO A 74 -13.42 15.11 3.54
CA PRO A 74 -13.01 13.73 3.76
C PRO A 74 -13.66 12.80 2.73
N LEU A 75 -12.96 11.74 2.36
CA LEU A 75 -13.51 10.64 1.56
C LEU A 75 -14.62 9.89 2.32
N ASP A 76 -15.58 9.34 1.60
CA ASP A 76 -16.63 8.48 2.16
C ASP A 76 -16.09 7.11 2.64
N GLU A 77 -16.89 6.37 3.39
CA GLU A 77 -16.49 5.09 4.01
C GLU A 77 -16.31 3.92 3.01
N LEU A 78 -16.85 4.04 1.79
CA LEU A 78 -16.69 3.04 0.73
C LEU A 78 -15.45 3.31 -0.12
N SER A 79 -14.95 4.56 -0.14
CA SER A 79 -13.73 4.94 -0.83
C SER A 79 -12.51 4.18 -0.33
N VAL A 80 -11.64 3.78 -1.25
CA VAL A 80 -10.41 3.03 -0.93
C VAL A 80 -9.23 3.96 -1.10
N ARG A 81 -8.57 4.23 0.03
CA ARG A 81 -7.24 4.85 0.04
C ARG A 81 -6.23 3.70 -0.19
N GLY A 82 -5.17 3.91 -0.97
CA GLY A 82 -4.14 2.86 -1.18
C GLY A 82 -4.31 1.94 -2.39
N GLY A 83 -5.41 2.07 -3.12
CA GLY A 83 -5.63 1.37 -4.37
C GLY A 83 -6.47 0.11 -4.24
N CYS A 84 -6.11 -0.83 -3.36
CA CYS A 84 -6.93 -1.98 -2.97
C CYS A 84 -6.77 -2.29 -1.49
N LEU A 85 -7.76 -2.94 -0.88
CA LEU A 85 -7.78 -3.28 0.54
C LEU A 85 -8.70 -4.46 0.84
N ILE A 86 -8.24 -5.47 1.59
CA ILE A 86 -9.14 -6.42 2.26
C ILE A 86 -9.84 -5.73 3.43
N VAL A 87 -11.12 -5.38 3.24
CA VAL A 87 -11.92 -4.68 4.25
C VAL A 87 -12.50 -5.62 5.30
N ALA A 88 -12.59 -6.92 4.99
CA ALA A 88 -12.98 -7.95 5.95
C ALA A 88 -12.48 -9.32 5.51
N ALA A 89 -11.47 -9.85 6.18
CA ALA A 89 -10.94 -11.19 5.90
C ALA A 89 -11.98 -12.30 6.12
N GLU A 90 -12.76 -12.22 7.20
CA GLU A 90 -13.77 -13.24 7.52
C GLU A 90 -14.91 -13.29 6.50
N ARG A 91 -15.27 -12.12 5.95
CA ARG A 91 -16.29 -11.99 4.90
C ARG A 91 -15.72 -12.13 3.49
N LEU A 92 -14.40 -12.30 3.37
CA LEU A 92 -13.67 -12.36 2.10
C LEU A 92 -14.08 -11.20 1.20
N GLU A 93 -13.93 -9.98 1.71
CA GLU A 93 -14.30 -8.75 1.00
C GLU A 93 -13.04 -7.93 0.69
N LEU A 94 -12.81 -7.72 -0.61
CA LEU A 94 -11.78 -6.86 -1.19
C LEU A 94 -12.47 -5.63 -1.77
N ARG A 95 -11.92 -4.44 -1.54
CA ARG A 95 -12.32 -3.22 -2.24
C ARG A 95 -11.14 -2.62 -2.97
N CYS A 96 -11.36 -2.07 -4.15
CA CYS A 96 -10.35 -1.40 -4.95
C CYS A 96 -10.87 -0.08 -5.50
N SER A 97 -10.03 0.96 -5.51
CA SER A 97 -10.28 2.20 -6.24
C SER A 97 -10.19 1.95 -7.74
N SER A 98 -11.25 2.30 -8.47
CA SER A 98 -11.32 2.27 -9.94
C SER A 98 -10.14 3.00 -10.59
N SER A 99 -9.79 4.18 -10.09
CA SER A 99 -8.65 4.97 -10.57
C SER A 99 -7.32 4.24 -10.39
N ALA A 100 -7.13 3.54 -9.27
CA ALA A 100 -5.92 2.77 -9.01
C ALA A 100 -5.86 1.52 -9.89
N VAL A 101 -6.97 0.78 -10.03
CA VAL A 101 -7.06 -0.37 -10.92
C VAL A 101 -6.76 0.01 -12.37
N ALA A 102 -7.29 1.15 -12.84
CA ALA A 102 -6.99 1.66 -14.16
C ALA A 102 -5.49 2.00 -14.30
N LEU A 103 -4.93 2.77 -13.36
CA LEU A 103 -3.50 3.12 -13.34
C LEU A 103 -2.62 1.89 -13.38
N PHE A 104 -2.84 0.92 -12.48
CA PHE A 104 -2.01 -0.29 -12.41
C PHE A 104 -2.27 -1.27 -13.55
N GLY A 105 -3.46 -1.27 -14.15
CA GLY A 105 -3.80 -2.12 -15.28
C GLY A 105 -3.28 -1.63 -16.63
N ASP A 106 -3.14 -0.31 -16.80
CA ASP A 106 -2.90 0.31 -18.12
C ASP A 106 -1.46 0.75 -18.36
N ILE A 107 -0.61 0.76 -17.33
CA ILE A 107 0.80 1.13 -17.49
C ILE A 107 1.51 0.20 -18.49
N GLY A 108 2.22 0.79 -19.44
CA GLY A 108 3.03 0.08 -20.43
C GLY A 108 2.26 -0.60 -21.57
N GLU A 109 0.96 -0.31 -21.76
CA GLU A 109 0.12 -0.76 -22.90
C GLU A 109 0.28 -2.26 -23.25
N LYS A 110 0.10 -3.14 -22.26
CA LYS A 110 0.21 -4.59 -22.48
C LYS A 110 -1.02 -5.18 -23.19
N LEU A 111 -0.78 -6.08 -24.15
CA LEU A 111 -1.83 -6.95 -24.70
C LEU A 111 -2.50 -7.76 -23.59
N GLY A 112 -3.83 -7.65 -23.48
CA GLY A 112 -4.62 -8.31 -22.43
C GLY A 112 -4.50 -7.69 -21.03
N ARG A 113 -3.84 -6.52 -20.89
CA ARG A 113 -3.72 -5.72 -19.65
C ARG A 113 -3.15 -6.48 -18.44
N ALA A 114 -2.46 -7.62 -18.64
CA ALA A 114 -1.85 -8.40 -17.56
C ALA A 114 -0.60 -7.70 -17.00
N ASN A 115 -0.82 -6.73 -16.12
CA ASN A 115 0.23 -5.86 -15.60
C ASN A 115 0.83 -6.38 -14.27
N PRO A 116 2.17 -6.39 -14.12
CA PRO A 116 2.83 -6.81 -12.89
C PRO A 116 2.48 -5.94 -11.67
N ALA A 117 2.17 -4.66 -11.85
CA ALA A 117 1.78 -3.77 -10.76
C ALA A 117 0.42 -4.15 -10.17
N LEU A 118 -0.59 -4.39 -11.03
CA LEU A 118 -1.90 -4.85 -10.58
C LEU A 118 -1.82 -6.25 -9.96
N LEU A 119 -0.98 -7.15 -10.52
CA LEU A 119 -0.71 -8.45 -9.91
C LEU A 119 -0.13 -8.29 -8.51
N TYR A 120 0.88 -7.45 -8.33
CA TYR A 120 1.51 -7.23 -7.03
C TYR A 120 0.51 -6.72 -5.98
N VAL A 121 -0.25 -5.66 -6.30
CA VAL A 121 -1.24 -5.08 -5.38
C VAL A 121 -2.25 -6.14 -4.94
N LEU A 122 -2.84 -6.87 -5.89
CA LEU A 122 -3.83 -7.89 -5.56
C LEU A 122 -3.21 -9.09 -4.84
N ALA A 123 -2.01 -9.54 -5.22
CA ALA A 123 -1.33 -10.64 -4.56
C ALA A 123 -0.96 -10.31 -3.11
N HIS A 124 -0.63 -9.05 -2.82
CA HIS A 124 -0.40 -8.56 -1.47
C HIS A 124 -1.69 -8.63 -0.63
N GLU A 125 -2.81 -8.11 -1.15
CA GLU A 125 -4.10 -8.19 -0.46
C GLU A 125 -4.55 -9.64 -0.20
N LEU A 126 -4.30 -10.55 -1.14
CA LEU A 126 -4.53 -11.98 -0.92
C LEU A 126 -3.64 -12.58 0.18
N GLY A 127 -2.50 -11.96 0.47
CA GLY A 127 -1.65 -12.28 1.61
C GLY A 127 -2.38 -12.05 2.94
N HIS A 128 -3.13 -10.95 3.06
CA HIS A 128 -3.98 -10.70 4.22
C HIS A 128 -5.13 -11.71 4.34
N VAL A 129 -5.71 -12.13 3.22
CA VAL A 129 -6.70 -13.23 3.20
C VAL A 129 -6.08 -14.52 3.73
N TYR A 130 -4.85 -14.85 3.32
CA TYR A 130 -4.13 -16.02 3.84
C TYR A 130 -3.87 -15.92 5.34
N GLN A 131 -3.50 -14.72 5.82
CA GLN A 131 -3.30 -14.41 7.23
C GLN A 131 -4.62 -14.37 8.04
N ARG A 132 -5.78 -14.39 7.36
CA ARG A 132 -7.11 -14.17 7.94
C ARG A 132 -7.22 -12.83 8.68
N GLN A 133 -6.62 -11.80 8.10
CA GLN A 133 -6.64 -10.45 8.63
C GLN A 133 -7.19 -9.49 7.58
N ALA A 134 -7.79 -8.39 8.02
CA ALA A 134 -8.00 -7.27 7.11
C ALA A 134 -6.64 -6.74 6.67
N GLY A 135 -6.57 -6.18 5.47
CA GLY A 135 -5.43 -5.37 5.10
C GLY A 135 -5.47 -4.09 5.93
N GLU A 136 -4.32 -3.56 6.29
CA GLU A 136 -4.23 -2.33 7.05
C GLU A 136 -3.79 -1.22 6.09
N TYR A 137 -4.75 -0.60 5.41
CA TYR A 137 -4.52 0.69 4.76
C TYR A 137 -5.17 1.81 5.56
N GLU A 138 -4.48 2.22 6.62
CA GLU A 138 -4.69 3.55 7.18
C GLU A 138 -3.76 4.49 6.43
N GLY A 139 -4.29 5.20 5.42
CA GLY A 139 -3.44 6.03 4.58
C GLY A 139 -2.62 7.02 5.40
N ARG A 140 -1.28 6.95 5.35
CA ARG A 140 -0.23 7.79 6.00
C ARG A 140 -0.45 8.46 7.39
N VAL A 141 -1.64 8.52 8.00
CA VAL A 141 -1.99 9.31 9.20
C VAL A 141 -3.21 8.73 9.94
N ALA A 142 -3.05 8.47 11.23
CA ALA A 142 -4.10 8.19 12.21
C ALA A 142 -4.55 9.49 12.93
N GLN A 143 -5.76 9.47 13.49
CA GLN A 143 -6.37 10.57 14.23
C GLN A 143 -6.46 10.26 15.72
N LEU A 144 -6.14 11.24 16.57
CA LEU A 144 -6.26 11.12 18.03
C LEU A 144 -6.96 12.35 18.61
N GLU A 145 -8.02 12.14 19.40
CA GLU A 145 -8.75 13.21 20.09
C GLU A 145 -8.09 13.57 21.42
N LEU A 146 -7.67 14.83 21.57
CA LEU A 146 -6.98 15.30 22.78
C LEU A 146 -7.90 15.46 23.99
N ALA A 147 -9.22 15.42 23.80
CA ALA A 147 -10.19 15.51 24.89
C ALA A 147 -10.33 14.18 25.67
N GLN A 148 -9.80 13.08 25.15
CA GLN A 148 -9.81 11.78 25.83
C GLN A 148 -9.03 11.84 27.16
N ASP A 149 -9.29 10.90 28.06
CA ASP A 149 -8.49 10.78 29.26
C ASP A 149 -7.07 10.27 28.94
N ARG A 150 -6.17 10.42 29.91
CA ARG A 150 -4.75 10.09 29.73
C ARG A 150 -4.54 8.59 29.42
N GLU A 151 -5.37 7.72 29.98
CA GLU A 151 -5.25 6.27 29.82
C GLU A 151 -5.65 5.85 28.40
N ALA A 152 -6.79 6.36 27.91
CA ALA A 152 -7.26 6.13 26.55
C ALA A 152 -6.26 6.63 25.49
N LYS A 153 -5.66 7.80 25.71
CA LYS A 153 -4.60 8.30 24.80
C LYS A 153 -3.36 7.43 24.81
N LEU A 154 -2.94 6.95 25.98
CA LEU A 154 -1.78 6.08 26.09
C LEU A 154 -2.04 4.76 25.38
N GLN A 155 -3.22 4.18 25.60
CA GLN A 155 -3.63 2.96 24.90
C GLN A 155 -3.66 3.16 23.38
N ALA A 156 -4.24 4.25 22.88
CA ALA A 156 -4.26 4.54 21.45
C ALA A 156 -2.85 4.67 20.82
N LEU A 157 -1.90 5.28 21.55
CA LEU A 157 -0.51 5.34 21.09
C LEU A 157 0.21 3.99 21.19
N GLN A 158 -0.09 3.17 22.20
CA GLN A 158 0.46 1.82 22.35
C GLN A 158 -0.07 0.89 21.25
N ASP A 159 -1.36 0.98 20.92
CA ASP A 159 -1.98 0.26 19.81
C ASP A 159 -1.33 0.65 18.46
N SER A 160 -1.03 1.95 18.28
CA SER A 160 -0.28 2.45 17.12
C SER A 160 1.17 1.95 17.03
N CYS A 161 1.68 1.35 18.11
CA CYS A 161 3.04 0.84 18.24
C CYS A 161 3.12 -0.70 18.20
N ASP A 162 2.03 -1.40 17.87
CA ASP A 162 1.99 -2.86 17.83
C ASP A 162 2.89 -3.42 16.70
N PRO A 163 4.01 -4.12 17.00
CA PRO A 163 4.87 -4.72 15.99
C PRO A 163 4.17 -5.82 15.17
N VAL A 164 3.03 -6.33 15.64
CA VAL A 164 2.26 -7.34 14.92
C VAL A 164 1.65 -6.75 13.64
N SER A 165 1.24 -5.48 13.63
CA SER A 165 0.72 -4.79 12.43
C SER A 165 1.80 -4.71 11.32
N THR A 166 3.00 -4.23 11.66
CA THR A 166 4.13 -4.12 10.72
C THR A 166 4.52 -5.44 10.09
N LYS A 167 4.67 -6.49 10.92
CA LYS A 167 5.07 -7.81 10.43
C LYS A 167 4.03 -8.42 9.50
N ARG A 168 2.73 -8.20 9.73
CA ARG A 168 1.65 -8.71 8.85
C ARG A 168 1.82 -8.19 7.43
N GLU A 169 2.06 -6.91 7.30
CA GLU A 169 2.21 -6.24 6.01
C GLU A 169 3.53 -6.64 5.31
N GLU A 170 4.63 -6.79 6.05
CA GLU A 170 5.89 -7.37 5.52
C GLU A 170 5.72 -8.81 5.03
N ASP A 171 5.01 -9.65 5.80
CA ASP A 171 4.70 -11.04 5.41
C ASP A 171 3.83 -11.07 4.15
N ALA A 172 2.87 -10.15 4.01
CA ALA A 172 2.02 -10.03 2.83
C ALA A 172 2.83 -9.57 1.60
N ASP A 173 3.80 -8.66 1.75
CA ASP A 173 4.77 -8.31 0.71
C ASP A 173 5.65 -9.50 0.30
N ALA A 174 6.12 -10.29 1.27
CA ALA A 174 6.91 -11.49 1.00
C ALA A 174 6.10 -12.53 0.22
N TYR A 175 4.81 -12.72 0.54
CA TYR A 175 3.93 -13.61 -0.19
C TYR A 175 3.64 -13.12 -1.61
N ALA A 176 3.41 -11.82 -1.78
CA ALA A 176 3.26 -11.22 -3.09
C ALA A 176 4.52 -11.39 -3.94
N LEU A 177 5.70 -11.22 -3.34
CA LEU A 177 6.98 -11.46 -4.02
C LEU A 177 7.10 -12.91 -4.51
N ASP A 178 6.72 -13.90 -3.70
CA ASP A 178 6.76 -15.31 -4.12
C ASP A 178 5.79 -15.60 -5.28
N VAL A 179 4.59 -15.03 -5.25
CA VAL A 179 3.64 -15.09 -6.38
C VAL A 179 4.23 -14.47 -7.64
N MET A 180 4.88 -13.31 -7.51
CA MET A 180 5.52 -12.60 -8.62
C MET A 180 6.67 -13.42 -9.22
N LYS A 181 7.50 -14.07 -8.40
CA LYS A 181 8.57 -14.96 -8.86
C LYS A 181 8.03 -16.12 -9.68
N LEU A 182 6.88 -16.66 -9.31
CA LEU A 182 6.24 -17.78 -10.01
C LEU A 182 5.58 -17.35 -11.32
N LEU A 183 4.85 -16.22 -11.33
CA LEU A 183 4.02 -15.83 -12.46
C LEU A 183 4.70 -14.94 -13.50
N LEU A 184 5.64 -14.07 -13.11
CA LEU A 184 6.26 -13.12 -14.05
C LEU A 184 7.11 -13.78 -15.17
N PRO A 185 7.75 -14.94 -14.95
CA PRO A 185 8.43 -15.67 -16.02
C PRO A 185 7.49 -16.35 -17.02
N GLU A 186 6.19 -16.45 -16.71
CA GLU A 186 5.20 -17.24 -17.47
C GLU A 186 4.14 -16.36 -18.17
N PRO A 187 3.49 -16.85 -19.24
CA PRO A 187 2.33 -16.17 -19.82
C PRO A 187 1.21 -15.96 -18.79
N PRO A 188 0.46 -14.85 -18.86
CA PRO A 188 0.55 -13.76 -19.84
C PRO A 188 1.51 -12.63 -19.44
N TYR A 189 2.22 -12.74 -18.32
CA TYR A 189 3.14 -11.68 -17.85
C TYR A 189 4.46 -11.67 -18.61
N ARG A 190 4.86 -12.83 -19.15
CA ARG A 190 6.01 -12.99 -20.01
C ARG A 190 5.81 -12.30 -21.36
N GLU A 191 6.70 -11.37 -21.69
CA GLU A 191 6.77 -10.72 -22.99
C GLU A 191 7.42 -11.67 -24.02
N PRO A 192 6.65 -12.17 -25.02
CA PRO A 192 7.14 -13.18 -25.97
C PRO A 192 8.30 -12.69 -26.84
N LEU A 193 8.40 -11.38 -27.10
CA LEU A 193 9.45 -10.78 -27.94
C LEU A 193 10.81 -10.72 -27.24
N PHE A 194 10.84 -10.76 -25.91
CA PHE A 194 12.08 -10.73 -25.14
C PHE A 194 12.58 -12.13 -24.76
N SER A 195 13.87 -12.22 -24.47
CA SER A 195 14.44 -13.37 -23.75
C SER A 195 13.76 -13.53 -22.38
N HIS A 196 13.88 -14.69 -21.70
CA HIS A 196 13.33 -14.85 -20.34
C HIS A 196 13.86 -13.76 -19.40
N ARG A 197 15.17 -13.52 -19.43
CA ARG A 197 15.82 -12.44 -18.69
C ARG A 197 15.28 -11.06 -19.09
N GLY A 198 15.19 -10.78 -20.39
CA GLY A 198 14.70 -9.49 -20.90
C GLY A 198 13.25 -9.22 -20.48
N SER A 199 12.39 -10.24 -20.56
CA SER A 199 10.99 -10.14 -20.12
C SER A 199 10.89 -9.82 -18.63
N LEU A 200 11.71 -10.45 -17.78
CA LEU A 200 11.68 -10.16 -16.35
C LEU A 200 12.16 -8.73 -16.06
N LEU A 201 13.24 -8.28 -16.70
CA LEU A 201 13.74 -6.91 -16.55
C LEU A 201 12.72 -5.88 -17.05
N TRP A 202 11.98 -6.19 -18.11
CA TRP A 202 10.88 -5.34 -18.57
C TRP A 202 9.74 -5.28 -17.54
N ASN A 203 9.35 -6.41 -16.94
CA ASN A 203 8.37 -6.43 -15.85
C ASN A 203 8.82 -5.62 -14.62
N VAL A 204 10.11 -5.65 -14.29
CA VAL A 204 10.71 -4.78 -13.26
C VAL A 204 10.55 -3.31 -13.61
N ASP A 205 10.85 -2.91 -14.85
CA ASP A 205 10.66 -1.52 -15.29
C ASP A 205 9.19 -1.08 -15.21
N GLN A 206 8.24 -1.97 -15.54
CA GLN A 206 6.80 -1.68 -15.39
C GLN A 206 6.39 -1.43 -13.92
N LEU A 207 6.95 -2.18 -12.97
CA LEU A 207 6.72 -1.93 -11.54
C LEU A 207 7.24 -0.56 -11.11
N VAL A 208 8.43 -0.17 -11.58
CA VAL A 208 9.01 1.16 -11.27
C VAL A 208 8.18 2.29 -11.88
N LEU A 209 7.72 2.14 -13.12
CA LEU A 209 6.82 3.10 -13.77
C LEU A 209 5.50 3.24 -13.00
N ALA A 210 4.94 2.12 -12.56
CA ALA A 210 3.73 2.10 -11.73
C ALA A 210 3.92 2.75 -10.37
N ALA A 211 5.05 2.48 -9.69
CA ALA A 211 5.39 3.15 -8.45
C ALA A 211 5.44 4.67 -8.62
N ASN A 212 6.10 5.16 -9.67
CA ASN A 212 6.22 6.60 -9.95
C ASN A 212 4.87 7.24 -10.30
N ALA A 213 4.07 6.60 -11.17
CA ALA A 213 2.74 7.09 -11.54
C ALA A 213 1.80 7.11 -10.32
N TRP A 214 1.86 6.05 -9.49
CA TRP A 214 1.12 6.00 -8.24
C TRP A 214 1.58 7.06 -7.26
N GLN A 215 2.88 7.30 -7.12
CA GLN A 215 3.39 8.37 -6.26
C GLN A 215 2.80 9.72 -6.68
N GLN A 216 2.81 10.06 -7.97
CA GLN A 216 2.23 11.31 -8.46
C GLN A 216 0.72 11.41 -8.23
N SER A 217 -0.01 10.31 -8.49
CA SER A 217 -1.47 10.26 -8.34
C SER A 217 -1.90 10.25 -6.86
N SER A 218 -1.22 9.46 -6.04
CA SER A 218 -1.46 9.36 -4.60
C SER A 218 -1.06 10.64 -3.89
N LEU A 219 0.05 11.31 -4.23
CA LEU A 219 0.35 12.64 -3.70
C LEU A 219 -0.79 13.61 -4.04
N ALA A 220 -1.29 13.60 -5.28
CA ALA A 220 -2.45 14.41 -5.62
C ALA A 220 -3.65 14.05 -4.74
N GLN A 221 -4.04 12.78 -4.61
CA GLN A 221 -5.17 12.33 -3.78
C GLN A 221 -4.98 12.56 -2.27
N GLU A 222 -3.75 12.48 -1.77
CA GLU A 222 -3.39 12.65 -0.36
C GLU A 222 -3.31 14.13 0.05
N PHE A 223 -2.89 15.03 -0.85
CA PHE A 223 -2.99 16.49 -0.66
C PHE A 223 -4.42 17.03 -0.90
N ILE A 224 -5.32 16.18 -1.39
CA ILE A 224 -6.74 16.46 -1.63
C ILE A 224 -7.61 16.08 -0.41
N SER A 225 -7.05 15.62 0.73
CA SER A 225 -7.95 15.22 1.84
C SER A 225 -7.34 15.15 3.25
N ARG A 226 -6.24 15.86 3.54
CA ARG A 226 -5.62 15.75 4.87
C ARG A 226 -5.66 17.01 5.74
N PRO A 227 -5.97 16.86 7.04
CA PRO A 227 -5.54 17.78 8.07
C PRO A 227 -4.02 17.69 8.28
N VAL A 228 -3.42 18.81 8.69
CA VAL A 228 -1.97 18.96 8.85
C VAL A 228 -1.46 17.99 9.93
N VAL A 229 -0.47 17.14 9.57
CA VAL A 229 0.18 16.23 10.53
C VAL A 229 0.93 17.02 11.60
N HIS A 230 1.05 16.43 12.79
CA HIS A 230 1.79 17.04 13.86
C HIS A 230 3.22 17.42 13.43
N GLU A 231 3.66 18.64 13.76
CA GLU A 231 4.90 19.22 13.24
C GLU A 231 6.16 18.42 13.59
N THR A 232 6.12 17.62 14.66
CA THR A 232 7.21 16.72 15.04
C THR A 232 7.46 15.62 14.02
N PHE A 233 6.50 15.28 13.16
CA PHE A 233 6.71 14.34 12.07
C PHE A 233 7.25 15.01 10.81
N VAL A 234 7.48 16.33 10.81
CA VAL A 234 8.10 17.02 9.68
C VAL A 234 9.60 17.16 9.96
N PRO A 235 10.48 16.48 9.19
CA PRO A 235 11.92 16.65 9.32
C PRO A 235 12.31 18.07 8.89
N THR A 236 13.20 18.69 9.66
CA THR A 236 13.69 20.07 9.42
C THR A 236 15.08 20.09 8.81
N GLU A 237 15.78 18.95 8.80
CA GLU A 237 17.12 18.74 8.27
C GLU A 237 17.32 17.27 7.87
N PHE A 238 18.21 17.01 6.92
CA PHE A 238 18.53 15.67 6.45
C PHE A 238 20.05 15.45 6.36
N PRO A 239 20.58 14.33 6.88
CA PRO A 239 19.92 13.38 7.80
C PRO A 239 19.59 14.06 9.13
N THR A 240 18.46 13.71 9.76
CA THR A 240 18.11 14.27 11.08
C THR A 240 18.93 13.58 12.17
N PRO A 241 19.61 14.32 13.07
CA PRO A 241 20.36 13.74 14.19
C PRO A 241 19.46 12.93 15.14
N GLU A 242 19.97 11.83 15.66
CA GLU A 242 19.24 10.94 16.59
C GLU A 242 18.70 11.68 17.82
N ALA A 243 19.49 12.55 18.45
CA ALA A 243 19.05 13.38 19.56
C ALA A 243 17.87 14.31 19.19
N THR A 244 17.81 14.79 17.95
CA THR A 244 16.69 15.60 17.44
C THR A 244 15.44 14.73 17.28
N VAL A 245 15.59 13.49 16.82
CA VAL A 245 14.49 12.51 16.72
C VAL A 245 13.92 12.21 18.11
N GLU A 246 14.77 11.86 19.08
CA GLU A 246 14.35 11.56 20.46
C GLU A 246 13.63 12.75 21.11
N ALA A 247 14.16 13.97 20.94
CA ALA A 247 13.53 15.18 21.47
C ALA A 247 12.15 15.42 20.85
N LYS A 248 12.01 15.25 19.53
CA LYS A 248 10.72 15.38 18.83
C LYS A 248 9.72 14.28 19.20
N ALA A 249 10.20 13.05 19.43
CA ALA A 249 9.36 11.95 19.92
C ALA A 249 8.81 12.23 21.30
N ARG A 250 9.66 12.66 22.24
CA ARG A 250 9.23 13.04 23.59
C ARG A 250 8.27 14.23 23.57
N LYS A 251 8.56 15.24 22.75
CA LYS A 251 7.67 16.40 22.56
C LYS A 251 6.28 15.95 22.13
N PHE A 252 6.19 15.13 21.08
CA PHE A 252 4.92 14.60 20.58
C PHE A 252 4.13 13.85 21.66
N VAL A 253 4.77 12.89 22.35
CA VAL A 253 4.11 12.10 23.40
C VAL A 253 3.59 13.03 24.50
N CYS A 254 4.37 14.02 24.91
CA CYS A 254 3.96 14.95 25.95
C CYS A 254 2.81 15.88 25.52
N GLU A 255 2.82 16.38 24.30
CA GLU A 255 1.72 17.21 23.79
C GLU A 255 0.41 16.41 23.66
N VAL A 256 0.48 15.13 23.25
CA VAL A 256 -0.68 14.24 23.26
C VAL A 256 -1.20 14.02 24.69
N MET A 257 -0.32 13.64 25.63
CA MET A 257 -0.72 13.30 26.99
C MET A 257 -1.28 14.50 27.78
N THR A 258 -0.76 15.70 27.54
CA THR A 258 -1.16 16.92 28.27
C THR A 258 -2.24 17.73 27.57
N GLY A 259 -2.46 17.53 26.27
CA GLY A 259 -3.51 18.19 25.51
C GLY A 259 -4.89 17.96 26.11
N LYS A 260 -5.78 18.97 26.06
CA LYS A 260 -7.13 18.90 26.66
C LYS A 260 -8.28 19.04 25.66
N SER A 261 -7.98 19.44 24.43
CA SER A 261 -8.96 19.75 23.40
C SER A 261 -8.32 19.74 22.02
N GLY A 262 -9.13 19.48 20.99
CA GLY A 262 -8.68 19.42 19.61
C GLY A 262 -8.29 18.01 19.19
N THR A 263 -7.74 17.91 17.99
CA THR A 263 -7.44 16.64 17.33
C THR A 263 -6.03 16.71 16.76
N ILE A 264 -5.23 15.68 17.03
CA ILE A 264 -3.92 15.51 16.43
C ILE A 264 -4.00 14.43 15.35
N TYR A 265 -3.19 14.63 14.33
CA TYR A 265 -3.02 13.71 13.22
C TYR A 265 -1.56 13.26 13.19
N HIS A 266 -1.31 11.95 13.25
CA HIS A 266 0.04 11.39 13.32
C HIS A 266 0.21 10.18 12.39
N PRO A 267 1.38 10.00 11.76
CA PRO A 267 1.62 8.89 10.86
C PRO A 267 2.03 7.60 11.55
N LEU A 268 2.04 7.49 12.90
CA LEU A 268 2.61 6.32 13.60
C LEU A 268 2.26 4.97 12.97
N GLN A 269 0.98 4.61 12.86
CA GLN A 269 0.54 3.34 12.28
C GLN A 269 0.93 3.17 10.81
N SER A 270 0.84 4.25 10.03
CA SER A 270 1.14 4.24 8.60
C SER A 270 2.62 4.46 8.25
N ALA A 271 3.44 4.92 9.19
CA ALA A 271 4.89 5.09 9.06
C ALA A 271 5.60 3.76 9.29
N THR A 272 4.95 2.82 10.00
CA THR A 272 5.45 1.47 10.22
C THR A 272 5.48 0.64 8.94
N HIS A 273 4.63 0.97 7.95
CA HIS A 273 4.61 0.30 6.66
C HIS A 273 4.94 1.25 5.51
N PRO A 274 5.92 0.92 4.64
CA PRO A 274 6.30 1.82 3.54
C PRO A 274 5.10 2.08 2.62
N SER A 275 5.05 3.26 1.99
CA SER A 275 3.95 3.53 1.06
C SER A 275 4.00 2.60 -0.17
N LEU A 276 2.86 2.37 -0.81
CA LEU A 276 2.74 1.41 -1.91
C LEU A 276 3.79 1.61 -3.03
N ASP A 277 4.12 2.86 -3.37
CA ASP A 277 5.20 3.20 -4.32
C ASP A 277 6.58 2.70 -3.84
N GLN A 278 6.91 2.89 -2.56
CA GLN A 278 8.16 2.41 -1.98
C GLN A 278 8.20 0.89 -1.96
N ARG A 279 7.09 0.23 -1.63
CA ARG A 279 6.98 -1.24 -1.61
C ARG A 279 7.10 -1.83 -3.00
N MET A 280 6.43 -1.26 -4.00
CA MET A 280 6.61 -1.63 -5.42
C MET A 280 8.08 -1.48 -5.85
N GLY A 281 8.76 -0.41 -5.43
CA GLY A 281 10.20 -0.22 -5.65
C GLY A 281 11.06 -1.33 -5.04
N ARG A 282 10.81 -1.69 -3.76
CA ARG A 282 11.50 -2.80 -3.07
C ARG A 282 11.28 -4.13 -3.78
N ILE A 283 10.05 -4.41 -4.24
CA ILE A 283 9.73 -5.63 -4.99
C ILE A 283 10.46 -5.64 -6.34
N ALA A 284 10.47 -4.52 -7.06
CA ALA A 284 11.20 -4.39 -8.31
C ALA A 284 12.70 -4.69 -8.11
N ASP A 285 13.31 -4.16 -7.05
CA ASP A 285 14.71 -4.42 -6.72
C ASP A 285 14.97 -5.87 -6.27
N ALA A 286 14.06 -6.47 -5.52
CA ALA A 286 14.15 -7.89 -5.14
C ALA A 286 14.03 -8.85 -6.34
N MET A 287 13.32 -8.44 -7.40
CA MET A 287 13.17 -9.23 -8.63
C MET A 287 14.40 -9.11 -9.56
N ARG A 288 15.18 -8.03 -9.51
CA ARG A 288 16.34 -7.82 -10.41
C ARG A 288 17.38 -8.95 -10.34
N PRO A 289 17.85 -9.41 -9.16
CA PRO A 289 18.84 -10.49 -9.06
C PRO A 289 18.37 -11.81 -9.68
N ILE A 290 17.05 -12.07 -9.67
CA ILE A 290 16.45 -13.29 -10.22
C ILE A 290 16.64 -13.37 -11.74
N SER A 291 16.74 -12.22 -12.41
CA SER A 291 17.00 -12.17 -13.86
C SER A 291 18.34 -12.81 -14.27
N VAL A 292 19.29 -12.91 -13.34
CA VAL A 292 20.63 -13.50 -13.59
C VAL A 292 20.57 -15.02 -13.69
N SER A 293 19.64 -15.69 -12.99
CA SER A 293 19.48 -17.14 -13.02
C SER A 293 18.59 -17.64 -14.16
N LEU A 294 17.92 -16.74 -14.89
CA LEU A 294 17.06 -17.10 -16.00
C LEU A 294 17.85 -17.39 -17.28
N PRO A 295 17.36 -18.30 -18.15
CA PRO A 295 18.01 -18.61 -19.41
C PRO A 295 18.21 -17.36 -20.26
N ASN A 296 19.45 -17.17 -20.74
CA ASN A 296 19.76 -16.13 -21.69
C ASN A 296 19.60 -16.68 -23.11
N ASP A 297 18.49 -16.34 -23.77
CA ASP A 297 18.29 -16.66 -25.18
C ASP A 297 18.86 -15.52 -26.04
N THR A 298 20.07 -15.71 -26.56
CA THR A 298 20.76 -14.71 -27.39
C THR A 298 20.11 -14.48 -28.75
N ASN A 299 19.16 -15.33 -29.16
CA ASN A 299 18.41 -15.16 -30.42
C ASN A 299 17.18 -14.25 -30.27
N LYS A 300 16.85 -13.84 -29.04
CA LYS A 300 15.77 -12.91 -28.74
C LYS A 300 16.29 -11.55 -28.30
N THR A 301 15.45 -10.53 -28.46
CA THR A 301 15.73 -9.16 -28.02
C THR A 301 16.04 -9.15 -26.53
N GLN A 302 17.21 -8.62 -26.18
CA GLN A 302 17.59 -8.39 -24.79
C GLN A 302 17.07 -7.02 -24.38
N PHE A 303 16.11 -6.99 -23.47
CA PHE A 303 15.65 -5.73 -22.91
C PHE A 303 16.75 -5.15 -22.01
N ALA A 304 17.22 -3.96 -22.35
CA ALA A 304 18.04 -3.14 -21.47
C ALA A 304 17.12 -2.25 -20.64
N SER A 305 17.16 -2.41 -19.32
CA SER A 305 16.36 -1.58 -18.40
C SER A 305 16.62 -0.09 -18.65
N VAL A 306 15.56 0.62 -19.00
CA VAL A 306 15.54 2.07 -19.25
C VAL A 306 15.00 2.83 -18.04
N ALA A 307 14.34 2.15 -17.10
CA ALA A 307 13.91 2.75 -15.84
C ALA A 307 15.10 3.32 -15.03
N LYS A 308 16.32 2.81 -15.24
CA LYS A 308 17.54 3.39 -14.64
C LYS A 308 17.76 4.85 -15.10
N LEU A 309 17.50 5.16 -16.37
CA LEU A 309 17.65 6.51 -16.94
C LEU A 309 16.58 7.52 -16.47
N GLN A 310 15.37 7.06 -16.11
CA GLN A 310 14.37 7.90 -15.42
C GLN A 310 14.64 8.00 -13.91
N SER A 311 15.25 6.98 -13.31
CA SER A 311 15.73 7.01 -11.92
C SER A 311 16.90 7.98 -11.71
N ASP A 312 17.62 8.35 -12.78
CA ASP A 312 18.78 9.24 -12.74
C ASP A 312 18.42 10.74 -12.55
N LEU A 313 17.15 11.13 -12.74
CA LEU A 313 16.60 12.41 -12.25
C LEU A 313 15.93 12.29 -10.87
N GLY A 314 15.62 11.05 -10.48
CA GLY A 314 15.11 10.67 -9.17
C GLY A 314 16.06 10.82 -7.97
N PRO A 315 17.42 10.87 -8.03
CA PRO A 315 18.24 10.71 -6.83
C PRO A 315 18.05 11.80 -5.78
N ILE A 316 17.67 13.02 -6.16
CA ILE A 316 17.42 14.12 -5.20
C ILE A 316 16.10 13.87 -4.45
N PHE A 317 15.02 13.57 -5.17
CA PHE A 317 13.74 13.24 -4.56
C PHE A 317 13.80 11.91 -3.81
N SER A 318 14.42 10.87 -4.40
CA SER A 318 14.67 9.57 -3.76
C SER A 318 15.54 9.69 -2.52
N GLN A 319 16.52 10.59 -2.49
CA GLN A 319 17.29 10.87 -1.27
C GLN A 319 16.39 11.54 -0.22
N ILE A 320 15.63 12.58 -0.57
CA ILE A 320 14.71 13.23 0.36
C ILE A 320 13.67 12.24 0.89
N TYR A 321 13.07 11.41 0.04
CA TYR A 321 12.11 10.38 0.42
C TYR A 321 12.74 9.28 1.26
N ARG A 322 13.96 8.84 0.93
CA ARG A 322 14.70 7.84 1.73
C ARG A 322 15.02 8.39 3.11
N GLU A 323 15.56 9.59 3.19
CA GLU A 323 15.91 10.23 4.46
C GLU A 323 14.64 10.60 5.26
N THR A 324 13.52 10.93 4.59
CA THR A 324 12.21 11.08 5.24
C THR A 324 11.71 9.75 5.80
N ALA A 325 11.86 8.65 5.06
CA ALA A 325 11.47 7.31 5.54
C ALA A 325 12.33 6.90 6.76
N VAL A 326 13.65 7.08 6.69
CA VAL A 326 14.57 6.84 7.82
C VAL A 326 14.19 7.68 9.03
N TYR A 327 13.86 8.96 8.81
CA TYR A 327 13.39 9.84 9.87
C TYR A 327 12.10 9.34 10.51
N MET A 328 11.10 8.95 9.71
CA MET A 328 9.81 8.45 10.20
C MET A 328 9.96 7.14 11.00
N GLU A 329 10.76 6.21 10.50
CA GLU A 329 11.08 4.94 11.17
C GLU A 329 11.76 5.20 12.52
N SER A 330 12.74 6.12 12.54
CA SER A 330 13.43 6.51 13.78
C SER A 330 12.48 7.21 14.77
N MET A 331 11.60 8.09 14.28
CA MET A 331 10.59 8.78 15.08
C MET A 331 9.62 7.80 15.72
N GLN A 332 9.13 6.83 14.95
CA GLN A 332 8.23 5.81 15.44
C GLN A 332 8.92 4.94 16.49
N ALA A 333 10.14 4.45 16.22
CA ALA A 333 10.90 3.66 17.19
C ALA A 333 11.11 4.41 18.51
N ALA A 334 11.45 5.69 18.43
CA ALA A 334 11.62 6.56 19.60
C ALA A 334 10.29 6.76 20.36
N ILE A 335 9.18 7.06 19.66
CA ILE A 335 7.85 7.15 20.31
C ILE A 335 7.50 5.84 20.99
N CYS A 336 7.59 4.70 20.27
CA CYS A 336 7.17 3.41 20.79
C CYS A 336 8.01 2.97 21.99
N THR A 337 9.30 3.32 22.02
CA THR A 337 10.14 3.13 23.21
C THR A 337 9.62 3.94 24.40
N VAL A 338 9.19 5.18 24.16
CA VAL A 338 8.68 6.08 25.20
C VAL A 338 7.32 5.65 25.73
N VAL A 339 6.36 5.29 24.87
CA VAL A 339 5.00 4.89 25.30
C VAL A 339 4.91 3.47 25.88
N ASN A 340 5.83 2.58 25.51
CA ASN A 340 5.92 1.23 26.08
C ASN A 340 6.83 1.14 27.31
N SER A 341 7.40 2.27 27.77
CA SER A 341 8.17 2.34 29.01
C SER A 341 7.29 2.00 30.23
N PRO A 342 7.82 1.27 31.25
CA PRO A 342 7.10 1.00 32.50
C PRO A 342 6.61 2.26 33.21
N GLU A 343 7.37 3.35 33.06
CA GLU A 343 6.99 4.69 33.48
C GLU A 343 7.04 5.59 32.23
N PRO A 344 5.90 5.85 31.58
CA PRO A 344 5.82 6.83 30.50
C PRO A 344 6.26 8.21 31.03
N PRO A 345 6.86 9.07 30.19
CA PRO A 345 7.51 10.28 30.65
C PRO A 345 6.58 11.18 31.48
N ALA A 346 7.12 11.72 32.57
CA ALA A 346 6.55 12.90 33.21
C ALA A 346 6.65 14.06 32.22
N CYS A 347 5.48 14.52 31.80
CA CYS A 347 5.29 15.62 30.88
C CYS A 347 4.85 16.82 31.71
N ASP A 348 5.85 17.45 32.33
CA ASP A 348 5.68 18.66 33.15
C ASP A 348 5.66 19.92 32.30
#